data_AF-A0A923X1Y9-F1
#
_entry.id   AF-A0A923X1Y9-F1
#
_cell.length_a   1.000
_cell.length_b   1.000
_cell.length_c   1.000
_cell.angle_alpha   90.00
_cell.angle_beta   90.00
_cell.angle_gamma   90.00
#
_symmetry.space_group_name_H-M   'P 1'
#
loop_
_entity.id
_entity.type
_entity.pdbx_description
1 polymer ?
#
loop_
_entity_poly.entity_id
_entity_poly.type
_entity_poly.pdbx_seq_one_letter_code
_entity_poly.pdbx_strand_id
1 'polypeptide(L)' 'RDRSHRSTSNAVNMAREELLHIVARVRSLSPQSTLDRGYAVVQRADGSVARGPEELRIGEKLRLRLALGDAHATVSESGE' A
#
# COMPACT_ATOMS: atom_id res chain seq x y z
N ARG A 1 -43.21 -14.64 10.14
CA ARG A 1 -42.29 -13.84 10.97
C ARG A 1 -40.86 -14.38 10.89
N ASP A 2 -40.64 -15.66 11.21
CA ASP A 2 -39.30 -16.26 11.21
C ASP A 2 -38.59 -16.24 9.84
N ARG A 3 -39.34 -16.43 8.74
CA ARG A 3 -38.79 -16.37 7.37
C ARG A 3 -38.35 -14.95 6.94
N SER A 4 -39.12 -13.91 7.30
CA SER A 4 -38.80 -12.52 6.97
C SER A 4 -37.55 -12.03 7.72
N HIS A 5 -37.40 -12.44 8.98
CA HIS A 5 -36.22 -12.13 9.77
C HIS A 5 -34.97 -12.81 9.20
N ARG A 6 -35.10 -14.09 8.80
CA ARG A 6 -34.00 -14.83 8.17
C ARG A 6 -33.57 -14.21 6.83
N SER A 7 -34.50 -13.79 5.97
CA SER A 7 -34.14 -13.18 4.69
C SER A 7 -33.43 -11.84 4.87
N THR A 8 -33.84 -11.01 5.83
CA THR A 8 -33.17 -9.74 6.12
C THR A 8 -31.79 -9.95 6.72
N SER A 9 -31.64 -10.88 7.67
CA SER A 9 -30.33 -11.22 8.24
C SER A 9 -29.38 -11.78 7.19
N ASN A 10 -29.89 -12.61 6.27
CA ASN A 10 -29.09 -13.18 5.19
C ASN A 10 -28.59 -12.10 4.22
N ALA A 11 -29.46 -11.16 3.83
CA ALA A 11 -29.07 -10.03 2.97
C ALA A 11 -27.98 -9.14 3.62
N VAL A 12 -28.11 -8.87 4.92
CA VAL A 12 -27.10 -8.11 5.67
C VAL A 12 -25.77 -8.87 5.75
N ASN A 13 -25.81 -10.18 5.97
CA ASN A 13 -24.59 -11.00 6.01
C ASN A 13 -23.87 -11.03 4.66
N MET A 14 -24.60 -11.20 3.55
CA MET A 14 -24.00 -11.17 2.21
C MET A 14 -23.36 -9.80 1.90
N ALA A 15 -24.05 -8.70 2.21
CA ALA A 15 -23.51 -7.36 2.01
C ALA A 15 -22.24 -7.12 2.86
N ARG A 16 -22.20 -7.69 4.07
CA ARG A 16 -21.02 -7.64 4.94
C ARG A 16 -19.85 -8.44 4.37
N GLU A 17 -20.10 -9.63 3.84
CA GLU A 17 -19.06 -10.45 3.20
C GLU A 17 -18.51 -9.77 1.94
N GLU A 18 -19.37 -9.17 1.13
CA GLU A 18 -18.96 -8.42 -0.07
C GLU A 18 -18.09 -7.20 0.30
N LEU A 19 -18.47 -6.46 1.35
CA LEU A 19 -17.66 -5.35 1.86
C LEU A 19 -16.29 -5.82 2.34
N LEU A 20 -16.22 -6.92 3.08
CA LEU A 20 -14.95 -7.48 3.56
C LEU A 20 -14.05 -7.90 2.39
N HIS A 21 -14.64 -8.47 1.33
CA HIS A 21 -13.91 -8.86 0.12
C HIS A 21 -13.35 -7.65 -0.64
N ILE A 22 -14.15 -6.59 -0.78
CA ILE A 22 -13.71 -5.34 -1.40
C ILE A 22 -12.60 -4.70 -0.58
N VAL A 23 -12.73 -4.64 0.75
CA VAL A 23 -11.69 -4.10 1.65
C VAL A 23 -10.42 -4.94 1.56
N ALA A 24 -10.51 -6.26 1.51
CA ALA A 24 -9.35 -7.14 1.34
C ALA A 24 -8.65 -6.90 0.01
N ARG A 25 -9.40 -6.71 -1.08
CA ARG A 25 -8.86 -6.40 -2.41
C ARG A 25 -8.23 -5.01 -2.45
N VAL A 26 -8.87 -4.02 -1.85
CA VAL A 26 -8.30 -2.67 -1.71
C VAL A 26 -7.02 -2.72 -0.90
N ARG A 27 -6.98 -3.49 0.20
CA ARG A 27 -5.75 -3.65 1.00
C ARG A 27 -4.64 -4.39 0.23
N SER A 28 -4.95 -5.45 -0.50
CA SER A 28 -3.96 -6.20 -1.29
C SER A 28 -3.43 -5.39 -2.48
N LEU A 29 -4.25 -4.51 -3.04
CA LEU A 29 -3.88 -3.61 -4.14
C LEU A 29 -3.35 -2.25 -3.65
N SER A 30 -3.53 -1.92 -2.37
CA SER A 30 -3.10 -0.63 -1.82
C SER A 30 -1.61 -0.70 -1.51
N PRO A 31 -0.79 0.18 -2.11
CA PRO A 31 0.62 0.34 -1.76
C PRO A 31 0.83 0.54 -0.25
N GLN A 32 -0.20 1.05 0.45
CA GLN A 32 -0.21 1.27 1.89
C GLN A 32 -0.05 -0.03 2.71
N SER A 33 -0.60 -1.16 2.26
CA SER A 33 -0.43 -2.45 2.97
C SER A 33 1.00 -2.97 2.93
N THR A 34 1.75 -2.63 1.88
CA THR A 34 3.17 -2.94 1.80
C THR A 34 3.95 -1.96 2.68
N LEU A 35 3.61 -0.67 2.64
CA LEU A 35 4.24 0.35 3.49
C LEU A 35 4.07 0.08 5.00
N ASP A 36 2.87 -0.35 5.44
CA ASP A 36 2.57 -0.64 6.86
C ASP A 36 3.36 -1.84 7.40
N ARG A 37 3.91 -2.69 6.54
CA ARG A 37 4.83 -3.79 6.94
C ARG A 37 6.28 -3.31 7.13
N GLY A 38 6.54 -2.01 7.01
CA GLY A 38 7.87 -1.41 7.16
C GLY A 38 8.61 -1.17 5.85
N TYR A 39 7.92 -1.24 4.71
CA TYR A 39 8.52 -0.89 3.42
C TYR A 39 8.39 0.62 3.16
N ALA A 40 9.25 1.18 2.30
CA ALA A 40 9.20 2.56 1.86
C ALA A 40 9.09 2.62 0.34
N VAL A 41 8.34 3.58 -0.21
CA VAL A 41 8.43 3.90 -1.64
C VAL A 41 9.56 4.90 -1.82
N VAL A 42 10.55 4.52 -2.62
CA VAL A 42 11.68 5.39 -2.98
C VAL A 42 11.31 6.20 -4.21
N GLN A 43 11.20 7.52 -4.06
CA GLN A 43 11.01 8.45 -5.17
C GLN A 43 12.30 9.22 -5.43
N ARG A 44 12.62 9.40 -6.71
CA ARG A 44 13.72 10.24 -7.17
C ARG A 44 13.34 11.72 -7.13
N ALA A 45 14.30 12.59 -7.35
CA ALA A 45 14.06 14.03 -7.40
C ALA A 45 13.09 14.45 -8.53
N ASP A 46 12.98 13.65 -9.59
CA ASP A 46 12.04 13.86 -10.70
C ASP A 46 10.62 13.35 -10.42
N GLY A 47 10.38 12.73 -9.26
CA GLY A 47 9.09 12.16 -8.85
C GLY A 47 8.84 10.73 -9.35
N SER A 48 9.75 10.13 -10.11
CA SER A 48 9.67 8.73 -10.50
C SER A 48 10.00 7.80 -9.33
N VAL A 49 9.41 6.61 -9.32
CA VAL A 49 9.64 5.59 -8.28
C VAL A 49 10.78 4.69 -8.72
N ALA A 50 11.85 4.66 -7.93
CA ALA A 50 12.97 3.75 -8.15
C ALA A 50 12.58 2.32 -7.70
N ARG A 51 12.78 1.33 -8.57
CA ARG A 51 12.41 -0.07 -8.32
C ARG A 51 13.61 -0.98 -8.07
N GLY A 52 14.80 -0.56 -8.47
CA GLY A 52 16.05 -1.31 -8.32
C GLY A 52 17.25 -0.39 -8.10
N PRO A 53 18.35 -0.92 -7.54
CA PRO A 53 19.58 -0.16 -7.30
C PRO A 53 20.21 0.41 -8.57
N GLU A 54 20.04 -0.26 -9.72
CA GLU A 54 20.53 0.17 -11.03
C GLU A 54 19.91 1.49 -11.53
N GLU A 55 18.73 1.82 -11.02
CA GLU A 55 18.05 3.07 -11.34
C GLU A 55 18.59 4.23 -10.50
N LEU A 56 19.32 3.97 -9.42
CA LEU A 56 19.81 4.97 -8.47
C LEU A 56 21.24 5.40 -8.80
N ARG A 57 21.55 6.70 -8.60
CA ARG A 57 22.91 7.23 -8.74
C ARG A 57 23.46 7.65 -7.39
N ILE A 58 24.75 7.40 -7.15
CA ILE A 58 25.44 7.89 -5.95
C ILE A 58 25.36 9.42 -5.90
N GLY A 59 25.03 9.96 -4.73
CA GLY A 59 24.79 11.38 -4.49
C GLY A 59 23.39 11.87 -4.86
N GLU A 60 22.52 10.99 -5.39
CA GLU A 60 21.15 11.36 -5.74
C GLU A 60 20.28 11.55 -4.50
N LYS A 61 19.50 12.63 -4.48
CA LYS A 61 18.51 12.91 -3.44
C LYS A 61 17.23 12.14 -3.73
N LEU A 62 16.80 11.39 -2.72
CA LEU A 62 15.61 10.56 -2.75
C LEU A 62 14.61 11.03 -1.70
N ARG A 63 13.33 10.82 -2.00
CA ARG A 63 12.23 10.97 -1.06
C ARG A 63 11.68 9.58 -0.74
N LEU A 64 11.78 9.20 0.52
CA LEU A 64 11.24 7.95 1.04
C LEU A 64 9.86 8.23 1.58
N ARG A 65 8.83 7.64 0.97
CA ARG A 65 7.47 7.70 1.49
C ARG A 65 7.22 6.48 2.36
N LEU A 66 6.96 6.73 3.63
CA LEU A 66 6.73 5.73 4.67
C LEU A 66 5.23 5.68 5.00
N ALA A 67 4.82 4.73 5.85
CA ALA A 67 3.45 4.62 6.33
C ALA A 67 2.97 5.91 7.04
N LEU A 68 3.87 6.53 7.80
CA LEU A 68 3.64 7.78 8.54
C LEU A 68 4.62 8.85 8.05
N GLY A 69 4.28 9.50 6.93
CA GLY A 69 4.98 10.65 6.40
C GLY A 69 6.14 10.32 5.47
N ASP A 70 7.01 11.31 5.26
CA ASP A 70 8.07 11.28 4.26
C ASP A 70 9.43 11.63 4.88
N ALA A 71 10.49 11.01 4.37
CA ALA A 71 11.88 11.30 4.72
C ALA A 71 12.70 11.62 3.47
N HIS A 72 13.79 12.37 3.64
CA HIS A 72 14.76 12.61 2.57
C HIS A 72 16.02 11.77 2.82
N ALA A 73 16.53 11.15 1.78
CA ALA A 73 17.74 10.33 1.82
C ALA A 73 18.67 10.69 0.65
N THR A 74 19.95 10.35 0.77
CA THR A 74 20.92 10.49 -0.31
C THR A 74 21.58 9.14 -0.53
N VAL A 75 21.71 8.71 -1.79
CA VAL A 75 22.39 7.44 -2.11
C VAL A 75 23.88 7.58 -1.82
N SER A 76 24.39 6.86 -0.82
CA SER A 76 25.83 6.80 -0.53
C SER A 76 26.54 5.70 -1.31
N GLU A 77 25.85 4.57 -1.49
CA GLU A 77 26.35 3.37 -2.17
C GLU A 77 25.15 2.61 -2.75
N SER A 78 25.30 2.01 -3.93
CA SER A 78 24.29 1.15 -4.57
C SER A 78 24.95 -0.19 -4.89
N GLY A 79 24.59 -1.23 -4.15
CA GLY A 79 25.04 -2.60 -4.39
C GLY A 79 24.15 -3.32 -5.39
N GLU A 80 24.71 -4.34 -6.05
CA GLU A 80 24.04 -5.26 -6.97
C GLU A 80 23.14 -6.26 -6.23
#